data_AF-A0A2I3T3K2-F1
#
_entry.id   AF-A0A2I3T3K2-F1
#
_cell.length_a   1.000
_cell.length_b   1.000
_cell.length_c   1.000
_cell.angle_alpha   90.00
_cell.angle_beta   90.00
_cell.angle_gamma   90.00
#
_symmetry.space_group_name_H-M   'P 1'
#
loop_
_entity.id
_entity.type
_entity.pdbx_description
1 polymer ?
#
loop_
_entity_poly.entity_id
_entity_poly.type
_entity_poly.pdbx_seq_one_letter_code
_entity_poly.pdbx_strand_id
1 'polypeptide(L)'
;MERGDQPKRTRQAIPCATRLFLHPRGSDTLPLNENIFNCLYKNPEATFKLICFPWMGGGSTHFAKWGQDTHDLLEVHSLRLPGRESRVEEPLENDISQLVDQVVCALQPVIQDKPFAFFGPRYLISVLKDFRGVSSI
;
A
#
# COMPACT_ATOMS: atom_id res chain seq x y z
N MET A 1 12.33 -36.14 28.37
CA MET A 1 12.77 -35.44 27.14
C MET A 1 11.57 -34.63 26.68
N GLU A 2 11.34 -33.51 27.37
CA GLU A 2 10.15 -32.67 27.23
C GLU A 2 10.29 -31.82 25.96
N ARG A 3 9.36 -31.96 25.02
CA ARG A 3 9.23 -31.08 23.85
C ARG A 3 8.63 -29.76 24.32
N GLY A 4 9.47 -28.74 24.47
CA GLY A 4 9.05 -27.38 24.76
C GLY A 4 8.13 -26.84 23.66
N ASP A 5 6.87 -26.61 24.04
CA ASP A 5 5.86 -25.91 23.28
C ASP A 5 6.32 -24.45 23.07
N GLN A 6 6.68 -24.09 21.84
CA GLN A 6 6.99 -22.69 21.51
C GLN A 6 5.68 -21.90 21.42
N PRO A 7 5.56 -20.77 22.15
CA PRO A 7 4.37 -19.94 22.06
C PRO A 7 4.28 -19.34 20.66
N LYS A 8 3.18 -19.64 19.96
CA LYS A 8 2.79 -18.99 18.71
C LYS A 8 2.75 -17.48 18.97
N ARG A 9 3.70 -16.76 18.37
CA ARG A 9 3.82 -15.30 18.45
C ARG A 9 2.57 -14.68 17.84
N THR A 10 1.56 -14.40 18.68
CA THR A 10 0.39 -13.63 18.30
C THR A 10 0.87 -12.24 17.94
N ARG A 11 1.00 -11.98 16.63
CA ARG A 11 1.33 -10.66 16.11
C ARG A 11 0.16 -9.74 16.45
N GLN A 12 0.34 -8.90 17.46
CA GLN A 12 -0.58 -7.81 17.75
C GLN A 12 -0.61 -6.91 16.53
N ALA A 13 -1.81 -6.67 16.00
CA ALA A 13 -2.05 -5.65 14.99
C ALA A 13 -1.66 -4.30 15.59
N ILE A 14 -0.60 -3.68 15.06
CA ILE A 14 -0.24 -2.31 15.44
C ILE A 14 -1.31 -1.40 14.84
N PRO A 15 -1.98 -0.53 15.62
CA PRO A 15 -3.02 0.35 15.09
C PRO A 15 -2.45 1.24 13.99
N CYS A 16 -3.19 1.38 12.88
CA CYS A 16 -2.82 2.21 11.71
C CYS A 16 -2.43 3.67 12.04
N ALA A 17 -2.80 4.16 13.22
CA ALA A 17 -2.56 5.53 13.66
C ALA A 17 -1.19 5.76 14.35
N THR A 18 -0.46 4.72 14.74
CA THR A 18 0.67 4.89 15.68
C THR A 18 2.01 5.22 15.03
N ARG A 19 2.13 5.18 13.69
CA ARG A 19 3.32 5.69 12.99
C ARG A 19 3.02 7.06 12.38
N LEU A 20 2.73 8.04 13.25
CA LEU A 20 3.12 9.42 12.95
C LEU A 20 4.64 9.38 12.77
N PHE A 21 5.09 9.30 11.52
CA PHE A 21 6.50 9.48 11.21
C PHE A 21 6.88 10.90 11.66
N LEU A 22 7.53 11.01 12.82
CA LEU A 22 8.18 12.25 13.24
C LEU A 22 9.26 12.57 12.21
N HIS A 23 8.91 13.39 11.22
CA HIS A 23 9.84 14.03 10.30
C HIS A 23 10.62 15.11 11.06
N PRO A 24 11.95 15.25 10.85
CA PRO A 24 12.72 16.32 11.50
C PRO A 24 12.46 17.73 10.94
N ARG A 25 11.71 17.89 9.85
CA ARG A 25 11.39 19.23 9.28
C ARG A 25 9.99 19.30 8.66
N GLY A 26 9.16 20.11 9.32
CA GLY A 26 8.20 21.09 8.76
C GLY A 26 7.33 20.73 7.55
N SER A 27 6.02 20.65 7.83
CA SER A 27 4.88 21.02 6.98
C SER A 27 4.79 20.42 5.58
N ASP A 28 4.23 19.22 5.50
CA ASP A 28 3.17 18.85 4.56
C ASP A 28 2.71 17.44 4.98
N THR A 29 1.86 17.35 6.00
CA THR A 29 1.21 16.08 6.37
C THR A 29 0.18 15.75 5.31
N LEU A 30 0.63 15.24 4.17
CA LEU A 30 -0.25 14.56 3.24
C LEU A 30 -0.92 13.42 4.01
N PRO A 31 -2.23 13.20 3.84
CA PRO A 31 -2.87 12.04 4.45
C PRO A 31 -2.09 10.78 4.04
N LEU A 32 -1.95 9.82 4.97
CA LEU A 32 -1.09 8.64 4.85
C LEU A 32 -1.22 7.94 3.48
N ASN A 33 -2.41 7.97 2.90
CA ASN A 33 -2.73 7.41 1.59
C ASN A 33 -2.04 8.14 0.42
N GLU A 34 -2.00 9.47 0.40
CA GLU A 34 -1.43 10.24 -0.72
C GLU A 34 0.09 10.15 -0.79
N ASN A 35 0.77 9.81 0.31
CA ASN A 35 2.22 9.53 0.28
C ASN A 35 2.51 8.07 -0.10
N ILE A 36 1.67 7.12 0.33
CA ILE A 36 1.85 5.69 0.05
C ILE A 36 1.38 5.29 -1.36
N PHE A 37 0.29 5.87 -1.86
CA PHE A 37 -0.24 5.59 -3.21
C PHE A 37 -0.11 6.80 -4.12
N ASN A 38 0.32 6.54 -5.35
CA ASN A 38 0.38 7.49 -6.44
C ASN A 38 -0.81 7.28 -7.37
N CYS A 39 -1.72 8.26 -7.39
CA CYS A 39 -2.81 8.36 -8.34
C CYS A 39 -2.63 9.66 -9.13
N LEU A 40 -2.08 9.57 -10.35
CA LEU A 40 -1.79 10.74 -11.19
C LEU A 40 -3.05 11.31 -11.84
N TYR A 41 -4.04 10.46 -12.12
CA TYR A 41 -5.27 10.80 -12.80
C TYR A 41 -6.44 10.41 -11.88
N LYS A 42 -6.81 11.31 -10.97
CA LYS A 42 -7.95 11.10 -10.07
C LYS A 42 -9.23 11.03 -10.91
N ASN A 43 -10.04 10.01 -10.69
CA ASN A 43 -11.31 9.81 -11.34
C ASN A 43 -12.37 9.40 -10.30
N PRO A 44 -13.08 10.37 -9.70
CA PRO A 44 -14.10 10.10 -8.70
C PRO A 44 -15.32 9.36 -9.27
N GLU A 45 -15.50 9.31 -10.58
CA GLU A 45 -16.59 8.57 -11.24
C GLU A 45 -16.18 7.15 -11.67
N ALA A 46 -14.90 6.78 -11.51
CA ALA A 46 -14.40 5.46 -11.87
C ALA A 46 -15.24 4.35 -11.24
N THR A 47 -15.72 3.40 -12.03
CA THR A 47 -16.47 2.26 -11.49
C THR A 47 -15.59 1.26 -10.73
N PHE A 48 -14.26 1.33 -10.94
CA PHE A 48 -13.31 0.34 -10.47
C PHE A 48 -11.96 0.96 -10.09
N LYS A 49 -11.27 0.39 -9.09
CA LYS A 49 -9.93 0.81 -8.67
C LYS A 49 -8.88 -0.27 -8.93
N LEU A 50 -7.79 0.08 -9.62
CA LEU A 50 -6.65 -0.82 -9.81
C LEU A 50 -5.52 -0.42 -8.87
N ILE A 51 -5.14 -1.34 -7.98
CA ILE A 51 -4.05 -1.14 -7.03
C ILE A 51 -2.80 -1.85 -7.57
N CYS A 52 -1.82 -1.06 -7.99
CA CYS A 52 -0.61 -1.54 -8.65
C CYS A 52 0.60 -1.58 -7.72
N PHE A 53 1.34 -2.67 -7.76
CA PHE A 53 2.58 -2.87 -7.01
C PHE A 53 3.78 -2.90 -7.97
N PRO A 54 4.66 -1.89 -7.95
CA PRO A 54 5.89 -1.91 -8.74
C PRO A 54 6.79 -3.06 -8.34
N TRP A 55 7.59 -3.54 -9.29
CA TRP A 55 8.68 -4.47 -9.01
C TRP A 55 9.76 -3.79 -8.15
N MET A 56 10.62 -4.59 -7.52
CA MET A 56 11.73 -4.06 -6.72
C MET A 56 12.64 -3.17 -7.58
N GLY A 57 12.68 -1.88 -7.27
CA GLY A 57 13.43 -0.86 -8.02
C GLY A 57 12.59 -0.07 -9.04
N GLY A 58 11.33 -0.45 -9.28
CA GLY A 58 10.39 0.34 -10.09
C GLY A 58 9.78 1.50 -9.30
N GLY A 59 9.53 2.62 -9.98
CA GLY A 59 8.76 3.74 -9.43
C GLY A 59 7.26 3.55 -9.61
N SER A 60 6.46 4.17 -8.74
CA SER A 60 4.99 4.14 -8.81
C SER A 60 4.46 4.82 -10.08
N THR A 61 5.22 5.77 -10.63
CA THR A 61 4.85 6.55 -11.80
C THR A 61 4.56 5.68 -13.03
N HIS A 62 5.24 4.54 -13.17
CA HIS A 62 5.05 3.65 -14.32
C HIS A 62 3.60 3.15 -14.44
N PHE A 63 3.02 2.69 -13.34
CA PHE A 63 1.64 2.23 -13.32
C PHE A 63 0.64 3.37 -13.16
N ALA A 64 0.97 4.42 -12.41
CA ALA A 64 0.06 5.55 -12.23
C ALA A 64 -0.30 6.24 -13.58
N LYS A 65 0.59 6.18 -14.57
CA LYS A 65 0.34 6.64 -15.94
C LYS A 65 -0.76 5.89 -16.68
N TRP A 66 -1.07 4.64 -16.28
CA TRP A 66 -2.14 3.88 -16.93
C TRP A 66 -3.51 4.53 -16.74
N GLY A 67 -3.69 5.33 -15.68
CA GLY A 67 -4.92 6.11 -15.48
C GLY A 67 -5.23 7.11 -16.61
N GLN A 68 -4.26 7.45 -17.46
CA GLN A 68 -4.47 8.31 -18.61
C GLN A 68 -5.34 7.66 -19.70
N ASP A 69 -5.18 6.35 -19.91
CA ASP A 69 -5.74 5.64 -21.08
C ASP A 69 -6.96 4.79 -20.74
N THR A 70 -7.28 4.63 -19.45
CA THR A 70 -8.21 3.60 -18.97
C THR A 70 -9.70 3.95 -19.08
N HIS A 71 -10.03 5.07 -19.73
CA HIS A 71 -11.39 5.62 -19.84
C HIS A 71 -12.05 5.81 -18.45
N ASP A 72 -13.23 6.42 -18.40
CA ASP A 72 -13.87 6.86 -17.15
C ASP A 72 -14.22 5.72 -16.17
N LEU A 73 -13.84 4.48 -16.46
CA LEU A 73 -14.16 3.28 -15.70
C LEU A 73 -13.13 2.92 -14.63
N LEU A 74 -11.87 3.35 -14.78
CA LEU A 74 -10.77 2.91 -13.91
C LEU A 74 -10.03 4.07 -13.27
N GLU A 75 -9.73 3.93 -11.98
CA GLU A 75 -8.77 4.77 -11.27
C GLU A 75 -7.57 3.92 -10.82
N VAL A 76 -6.35 4.37 -11.14
CA VAL A 76 -5.13 3.60 -10.89
C VAL A 76 -4.35 4.19 -9.72
N HIS A 77 -4.10 3.36 -8.70
CA HIS A 77 -3.31 3.69 -7.52
C HIS A 77 -2.06 2.83 -7.49
N SER A 78 -0.89 3.42 -7.71
CA SER A 78 0.38 2.68 -7.65
C SER A 78 1.10 2.89 -6.33
N LEU A 79 1.57 1.81 -5.70
CA LEU A 79 2.31 1.86 -4.46
C LEU A 79 3.65 2.59 -4.63
N ARG A 80 3.96 3.51 -3.71
CA ARG A 80 5.29 4.10 -3.48
C ARG A 80 6.02 3.32 -2.39
N LEU A 81 7.13 2.70 -2.75
CA LEU A 81 7.97 1.96 -1.81
C LEU A 81 8.80 2.93 -0.96
N PRO A 82 9.06 2.61 0.33
CA PRO A 82 10.04 3.35 1.14
C PRO A 82 11.41 3.42 0.46
N GLY A 83 12.13 4.51 0.65
CA GLY A 83 13.43 4.76 0.02
C GLY A 83 13.34 5.14 -1.46
N ARG A 84 12.15 5.45 -1.99
CA ARG A 84 11.92 5.83 -3.39
C ARG A 84 10.97 7.01 -3.52
N GLU A 85 11.11 7.79 -4.59
CA GLU A 85 10.22 8.90 -4.94
C GLU A 85 10.02 9.86 -3.75
N SER A 86 8.77 10.22 -3.42
CA SER A 86 8.45 11.07 -2.26
C SER A 86 8.83 10.45 -0.91
N ARG A 87 9.12 9.15 -0.88
CA ARG A 87 9.54 8.40 0.32
C ARG A 87 11.05 8.12 0.32
N VAL A 88 11.86 8.86 -0.45
CA VAL A 88 13.32 8.62 -0.57
C VAL A 88 14.08 8.73 0.74
N GLU A 89 13.62 9.58 1.66
CA GLU A 89 14.24 9.75 2.98
C GLU A 89 13.83 8.64 3.97
N GLU A 90 12.82 7.84 3.64
CA GLU A 90 12.41 6.72 4.48
C GLU A 90 13.40 5.56 4.33
N PRO A 91 13.76 4.89 5.44
CA PRO A 91 14.61 3.71 5.37
C PRO A 91 13.93 2.61 4.55
N LEU A 92 14.73 1.86 3.79
CA LEU A 92 14.29 0.63 3.16
C LEU A 92 13.75 -0.31 4.24
N GLU A 93 12.49 -0.70 4.12
CA GLU A 93 11.84 -1.59 5.09
C GLU A 93 12.36 -3.02 4.87
N ASN A 94 13.08 -3.54 5.86
CA ASN A 94 13.66 -4.89 5.81
C ASN A 94 12.67 -5.98 6.29
N ASP A 95 11.55 -5.59 6.91
CA ASP A 95 10.47 -6.48 7.30
C ASP A 95 9.25 -6.25 6.39
N ILE A 96 8.99 -7.22 5.51
CA ILE A 96 7.84 -7.15 4.60
C ILE A 96 6.50 -7.03 5.34
N SER A 97 6.42 -7.52 6.57
CA SER A 97 5.21 -7.44 7.38
C SER A 97 4.88 -5.99 7.73
N GLN A 98 5.89 -5.21 8.12
CA GLN A 98 5.76 -3.78 8.42
C GLN A 98 5.38 -2.98 7.19
N LEU A 99 5.93 -3.35 6.02
CA LEU A 99 5.54 -2.74 4.75
C LEU A 99 4.05 -3.00 4.48
N VAL A 100 3.62 -4.26 4.64
CA VAL A 100 2.24 -4.65 4.37
C VAL A 100 1.26 -3.98 5.32
N ASP A 101 1.58 -3.89 6.61
CA ASP A 101 0.75 -3.17 7.59
C ASP A 101 0.53 -1.70 7.16
N GLN A 102 1.60 -1.00 6.77
CA GLN A 102 1.52 0.37 6.26
C GLN A 102 0.65 0.47 5.00
N VAL A 103 0.82 -0.48 4.07
CA VAL A 103 0.04 -0.53 2.82
C VAL A 103 -1.43 -0.77 3.12
N VAL A 104 -1.78 -1.74 3.97
CA VAL A 104 -3.17 -2.05 4.34
C VAL A 104 -3.84 -0.84 4.99
N CYS A 105 -3.13 -0.14 5.89
CA CYS A 105 -3.63 1.06 6.54
C CYS A 105 -3.91 2.20 5.56
N ALA A 106 -3.01 2.43 4.60
CA ALA A 106 -3.23 3.41 3.54
C ALA A 106 -4.29 2.96 2.52
N LEU A 107 -4.46 1.66 2.33
CA LEU A 107 -5.37 1.09 1.35
C LEU A 107 -6.83 1.22 1.79
N GLN A 108 -7.12 1.06 3.08
CA GLN A 108 -8.49 1.13 3.61
C GLN A 108 -9.31 2.31 3.07
N PRO A 109 -8.89 3.58 3.20
CA PRO A 109 -9.66 4.72 2.67
C PRO A 109 -9.73 4.73 1.13
N VAL A 110 -8.80 4.07 0.44
CA VAL A 110 -8.81 3.99 -1.02
C VAL A 110 -9.84 2.97 -1.51
N ILE A 111 -10.04 1.85 -0.81
CA ILE A 111 -10.89 0.74 -1.29
C ILE A 111 -12.31 0.71 -0.71
N GLN A 112 -12.63 1.59 0.23
CA GLN A 112 -13.90 1.55 0.97
C GLN A 112 -15.16 1.68 0.09
N ASP A 113 -15.10 2.48 -0.99
CA ASP A 113 -16.31 2.87 -1.71
C ASP A 113 -16.56 2.12 -3.02
N LYS A 114 -15.57 1.36 -3.51
CA LYS A 114 -15.58 0.83 -4.89
C LYS A 114 -14.87 -0.52 -5.01
N PRO A 115 -15.30 -1.38 -5.95
CA PRO A 115 -14.60 -2.63 -6.22
C PRO A 115 -13.18 -2.36 -6.71
N PHE A 116 -12.25 -3.26 -6.36
CA PHE A 116 -10.84 -3.11 -6.69
C PHE A 116 -10.16 -4.45 -7.03
N ALA A 117 -9.07 -4.36 -7.79
CA ALA A 117 -8.16 -5.48 -8.08
C ALA A 117 -6.71 -5.10 -7.79
N PHE A 118 -5.88 -6.12 -7.62
CA PHE A 118 -4.45 -5.98 -7.47
C PHE A 118 -3.70 -6.34 -8.75
N PHE A 119 -2.66 -5.56 -9.07
CA PHE A 119 -1.72 -5.85 -10.14
C PHE A 119 -0.28 -5.76 -9.65
N GLY A 120 0.59 -6.68 -10.08
CA GLY A 120 2.01 -6.67 -9.71
C GLY A 120 2.55 -8.04 -9.28
N PRO A 121 3.71 -8.07 -8.58
CA PRO A 121 4.38 -9.31 -8.20
C PRO A 121 3.49 -10.22 -7.34
N ARG A 122 3.37 -11.50 -7.74
CA ARG A 122 2.53 -12.50 -7.06
C ARG A 122 2.74 -12.56 -5.55
N TYR A 123 3.99 -12.51 -5.10
CA TYR A 123 4.32 -12.62 -3.69
C TYR A 123 3.70 -11.48 -2.86
N LEU A 124 3.78 -10.24 -3.34
CA LEU A 124 3.24 -9.10 -2.60
C LEU A 124 1.70 -9.12 -2.56
N ILE A 125 1.07 -9.51 -3.68
CA ILE A 125 -0.39 -9.69 -3.77
C ILE A 125 -0.84 -10.81 -2.81
N SER A 126 -0.13 -11.93 -2.78
CA SER A 126 -0.45 -13.05 -1.89
C SER A 126 -0.41 -12.62 -0.43
N VAL A 127 0.66 -11.92 -0.03
CA VAL A 127 0.80 -11.46 1.35
C VAL A 127 -0.31 -10.49 1.72
N LEU A 128 -0.73 -9.59 0.83
CA LEU A 128 -1.85 -8.67 1.10
C LEU A 128 -3.21 -9.37 1.23
N LYS A 129 -3.45 -10.42 0.44
CA LYS A 129 -4.70 -11.21 0.51
C LYS A 129 -4.83 -11.99 1.82
N ASP A 130 -3.71 -12.27 2.50
CA ASP A 130 -3.71 -12.92 3.81
C ASP A 130 -4.16 -11.97 4.95
N PHE A 131 -4.25 -10.66 4.70
CA PHE A 131 -4.72 -9.69 5.69
C PHE A 131 -6.25 -9.56 5.68
N ARG A 132 -6.85 -9.75 6.85
CA ARG A 132 -8.30 -9.63 7.04
C ARG A 132 -8.78 -8.22 6.63
N GLY A 133 -9.80 -8.17 5.78
CA GLY A 133 -10.42 -6.93 5.30
C GLY A 133 -10.02 -6.52 3.88
N VAL A 134 -9.12 -7.26 3.24
CA VAL A 134 -8.72 -7.01 1.85
C VAL A 134 -9.29 -8.10 0.94
N SER A 135 -10.47 -7.86 0.39
CA SER A 135 -11.09 -8.75 -0.61
C SER A 135 -11.06 -8.06 -1.97
N SER A 136 -10.10 -8.43 -2.82
CA SER A 136 -10.10 -8.00 -4.23
C SER A 136 -10.99 -8.94 -5.05
N ILE A 137 -11.54 -8.44 -6.15
CA ILE A 137 -12.02 -9.33 -7.21
C ILE A 137 -10.84 -10.07 -7.86
#